data_AF-A0A272EVD7-F1
#
_entry.id   AF-A0A272EVD7-F1
#
_cell.length_a   1.000
_cell.length_b   1.000
_cell.length_c   1.000
_cell.angle_alpha   90.00
_cell.angle_beta   90.00
_cell.angle_gamma   90.00
#
_symmetry.space_group_name_H-M   'P 1'
#
loop_
_entity.id
_entity.type
_entity.pdbx_description
1 polymer ?
#
loop_
_entity_poly.entity_id
_entity_poly.type
_entity_poly.pdbx_seq_one_letter_code
_entity_poly.pdbx_strand_id
1 'polypeptide(L)'
;MSRPSAVATYAAQAKRASGGAAAAALLTGGESFQHPEGGAKVDWLTVTFLPEPDEHPGLNCHDQLLTWLGGSVFGEECAGMLGYDHGVRYYIPVNGTPIFIGRCDWGGDFKKGRARLDLSGTGCSKVADWHAVRQWAESLIQPVITRVDLAVDCLQGEFSIEDAVAWYQGGEFNAGGRNPRHSTPGDWLNPHYGRTLEIGRRTNGKMLRAYEKGRQLGDPDSP
;
A
#
# COMPACT_ATOMS: atom_id res chain seq x y z
N MET A 1 -28.15 11.27 -24.49
CA MET A 1 -27.12 12.32 -24.38
C MET A 1 -25.96 11.72 -23.59
N SER A 2 -24.92 11.25 -24.27
CA SER A 2 -23.77 10.58 -23.64
C SER A 2 -22.85 11.59 -22.97
N ARG A 3 -22.58 11.38 -21.68
CA ARG A 3 -21.48 12.04 -20.97
C ARG A 3 -20.14 11.49 -21.51
N PRO A 4 -19.14 12.33 -21.81
CA PRO A 4 -17.81 11.83 -22.17
C PRO A 4 -17.14 11.21 -20.92
N SER A 5 -16.49 10.06 -21.10
CA SER A 5 -15.66 9.37 -20.11
C SER A 5 -14.53 10.28 -19.62
N ALA A 6 -14.40 10.45 -18.30
CA ALA A 6 -13.38 11.29 -17.66
C ALA A 6 -12.04 10.54 -17.41
N VAL A 7 -11.83 9.36 -18.01
CA VAL A 7 -10.55 8.65 -17.97
C VAL A 7 -9.69 9.09 -19.16
N ALA A 8 -9.12 10.29 -19.07
CA ALA A 8 -8.27 10.84 -20.13
C ALA A 8 -6.79 10.43 -19.95
N THR A 9 -6.31 9.59 -20.86
CA THR A 9 -4.93 9.12 -20.98
C THR A 9 -3.92 10.25 -21.16
N TYR A 10 -2.93 10.36 -20.26
CA TYR A 10 -1.82 11.33 -20.38
C TYR A 10 -0.45 10.70 -20.68
N ALA A 11 -0.42 9.64 -21.48
CA ALA A 11 0.83 9.01 -21.94
C ALA A 11 1.58 9.83 -23.03
N ALA A 12 0.93 10.83 -23.65
CA ALA A 12 1.48 11.52 -24.81
C ALA A 12 2.31 12.78 -24.49
N GLN A 13 2.09 13.44 -23.35
CA GLN A 13 2.79 14.69 -23.03
C GLN A 13 4.15 14.48 -22.33
N ALA A 14 4.34 13.37 -21.63
CA ALA A 14 5.62 13.05 -20.97
C ALA A 14 6.75 12.74 -21.98
N LYS A 15 6.43 12.18 -23.16
CA LYS A 15 7.44 11.83 -24.19
C LYS A 15 8.01 13.02 -24.94
N ARG A 16 7.38 14.20 -24.91
CA ARG A 16 7.91 15.40 -25.59
C ARG A 16 8.91 16.19 -24.73
N ALA A 17 8.96 15.97 -23.42
CA ALA A 17 9.87 16.66 -22.52
C ALA A 17 11.19 15.89 -22.25
N SER A 18 11.27 14.59 -22.59
CA SER A 18 12.42 13.73 -22.30
C SER A 18 13.52 13.75 -23.38
N GLY A 19 13.78 14.91 -23.97
CA GLY A 19 14.93 15.10 -24.84
C GLY A 19 16.21 15.29 -24.02
N GLY A 20 16.88 14.18 -23.70
CA GLY A 20 18.30 14.15 -23.35
C GLY A 20 18.67 14.49 -21.90
N ALA A 21 18.61 13.50 -21.01
CA ALA A 21 19.58 13.28 -19.94
C ALA A 21 19.31 11.89 -19.32
N ALA A 22 20.37 11.11 -19.09
CA ALA A 22 20.26 9.82 -18.41
C ALA A 22 19.74 10.04 -16.97
N ALA A 23 18.49 9.66 -16.71
CA ALA A 23 17.86 9.82 -15.41
C ALA A 23 18.23 8.64 -14.50
N ALA A 24 18.90 8.95 -13.39
CA ALA A 24 19.07 8.03 -12.27
C ALA A 24 17.69 7.57 -11.77
N ALA A 25 17.58 6.28 -11.43
CA ALA A 25 16.35 5.68 -10.91
C ALA A 25 15.88 6.43 -9.66
N LEU A 26 14.81 7.21 -9.78
CA LEU A 26 14.10 7.82 -8.65
C LEU A 26 13.42 6.70 -7.86
N LEU A 27 14.10 6.24 -6.82
CA LEU A 27 13.54 5.44 -5.73
C LEU A 27 12.58 6.34 -4.95
N THR A 28 11.27 6.19 -5.19
CA THR A 28 10.25 6.83 -4.35
C THR A 28 10.17 6.12 -3.01
N GLY A 29 11.01 6.58 -2.08
CA GLY A 29 10.89 6.28 -0.66
C GLY A 29 9.50 6.69 -0.18
N GLY A 30 8.77 5.77 0.43
CA GLY A 30 7.53 6.05 1.15
C GLY A 30 7.85 6.86 2.40
N GLU A 31 8.10 8.15 2.22
CA GLU A 31 8.25 9.11 3.30
C GLU A 31 6.89 9.29 3.98
N SER A 32 6.84 8.86 5.23
CA SER A 32 5.72 9.07 6.14
C SER A 32 5.57 10.58 6.36
N PHE A 33 4.38 11.14 6.16
CA PHE A 33 4.08 12.46 6.73
C PHE A 33 4.09 12.32 8.26
N GLN A 34 4.78 13.23 8.94
CA GLN A 34 4.86 13.24 10.40
C GLN A 34 3.45 13.35 10.98
N HIS A 35 2.93 12.26 11.55
CA HIS A 35 1.83 12.34 12.48
C HIS A 35 2.40 12.86 13.81
N PRO A 36 1.86 13.95 14.39
CA PRO A 36 2.46 14.61 15.55
C PRO A 36 2.51 13.77 16.84
N GLU A 37 1.89 12.59 16.86
CA GLU A 37 1.84 11.73 18.04
C GLU A 37 2.11 10.27 17.64
N GLY A 38 3.04 9.63 18.34
CA GLY A 38 3.41 8.22 18.13
C GLY A 38 2.18 7.32 18.18
N GLY A 39 1.89 6.66 17.07
CA GLY A 39 0.73 5.80 16.91
C GLY A 39 0.83 4.93 15.67
N ALA A 40 0.12 3.81 15.67
CA ALA A 40 0.05 2.94 14.50
C ALA A 40 -0.72 3.61 13.37
N LYS A 41 -0.14 3.62 12.17
CA LYS A 41 -0.78 4.09 10.93
C LYS A 41 -1.14 2.91 10.04
N VAL A 42 -2.14 3.09 9.18
CA VAL A 42 -2.43 2.13 8.12
C VAL A 42 -1.43 2.34 6.98
N ASP A 43 -0.77 1.26 6.56
CA ASP A 43 0.30 1.26 5.54
C ASP A 43 -0.04 0.35 4.33
N TRP A 44 -1.16 -0.35 4.39
CA TRP A 44 -1.78 -1.02 3.24
C TRP A 44 -3.24 -1.31 3.56
N LEU A 45 -4.13 -1.15 2.58
CA LEU A 45 -5.51 -1.59 2.72
C LEU A 45 -5.99 -2.27 1.44
N THR A 46 -6.60 -3.44 1.57
CA THR A 46 -7.30 -4.11 0.48
C THR A 46 -8.73 -4.44 0.90
N VAL A 47 -9.71 -3.89 0.19
CA VAL A 47 -11.13 -4.19 0.36
C VAL A 47 -11.65 -4.86 -0.90
N THR A 48 -12.35 -5.98 -0.75
CA THR A 48 -13.11 -6.58 -1.85
C THR A 48 -14.60 -6.45 -1.59
N PHE A 49 -15.38 -6.29 -2.63
CA PHE A 49 -16.83 -6.09 -2.53
C PHE A 49 -17.52 -6.65 -3.78
N LEU A 50 -18.83 -6.82 -3.70
CA LEU A 50 -19.66 -7.10 -4.88
C LEU A 50 -20.17 -5.76 -5.43
N PRO A 51 -19.83 -5.39 -6.67
CA PRO A 51 -20.40 -4.20 -7.29
C PRO A 51 -21.89 -4.35 -7.56
N GLU A 52 -22.60 -3.23 -7.67
CA GLU A 52 -23.94 -3.24 -8.25
C GLU A 52 -23.89 -3.57 -9.77
N PRO A 53 -24.95 -4.13 -10.37
CA PRO A 53 -24.93 -4.62 -11.76
C PRO A 53 -24.49 -3.62 -12.83
N ASP A 54 -24.76 -2.32 -12.62
CA ASP A 54 -24.40 -1.23 -13.52
C ASP A 54 -23.31 -0.31 -12.95
N GLU A 55 -22.67 -0.75 -11.87
CA GLU A 55 -21.60 0.00 -11.24
C GLU A 55 -20.36 0.01 -12.14
N HIS A 56 -19.61 1.11 -12.11
CA HIS A 56 -18.29 1.20 -12.70
C HIS A 56 -17.24 1.26 -11.57
N PRO A 57 -16.74 0.11 -11.06
CA PRO A 57 -15.88 0.07 -9.88
C PRO A 57 -14.64 0.95 -10.01
N GLY A 58 -14.06 1.03 -11.21
CA GLY A 58 -12.91 1.88 -11.49
C GLY A 58 -13.20 3.38 -11.32
N LEU A 59 -14.37 3.85 -11.73
CA LEU A 59 -14.77 5.25 -11.58
C LEU A 59 -15.20 5.54 -10.14
N ASN A 60 -15.99 4.66 -9.54
CA ASN A 60 -16.46 4.86 -8.17
C ASN A 60 -15.30 4.89 -7.18
N CYS A 61 -14.32 3.99 -7.31
CA CYS A 61 -13.11 4.04 -6.50
C CYS A 61 -12.29 5.32 -6.77
N HIS A 62 -12.26 5.83 -8.01
CA HIS A 62 -11.58 7.09 -8.32
C HIS A 62 -12.21 8.28 -7.58
N ASP A 63 -13.54 8.38 -7.60
CA ASP A 63 -14.29 9.44 -6.91
C ASP A 63 -14.07 9.42 -5.39
N GLN A 64 -14.01 8.22 -4.80
CA GLN A 64 -13.69 8.06 -3.38
C GLN A 64 -12.26 8.49 -3.08
N LEU A 65 -11.29 8.13 -3.92
CA LEU A 65 -9.89 8.55 -3.73
C LEU A 65 -9.74 10.07 -3.84
N LEU A 66 -10.45 10.73 -4.76
CA LEU A 66 -10.48 12.21 -4.82
C LEU A 66 -10.98 12.81 -3.49
N THR A 67 -12.02 12.20 -2.92
CA THR A 67 -12.61 12.63 -1.64
C THR A 67 -11.64 12.42 -0.47
N TRP A 68 -11.00 11.25 -0.38
CA TRP A 68 -10.14 10.90 0.76
C TRP A 68 -8.79 11.61 0.75
N LEU A 69 -8.24 11.93 -0.43
CA LEU A 69 -6.89 12.48 -0.58
C LEU A 69 -6.87 14.02 -0.77
N GLY A 70 -8.03 14.64 -1.01
CA GLY A 70 -8.16 16.11 -1.08
C GLY A 70 -7.40 16.78 -2.24
N GLY A 71 -7.19 16.08 -3.36
CA GLY A 71 -6.39 16.58 -4.48
C GLY A 71 -6.68 15.88 -5.81
N SER A 72 -5.81 16.08 -6.81
CA SER A 72 -5.95 15.44 -8.12
C SER A 72 -5.47 13.99 -8.10
N VAL A 73 -6.39 13.07 -8.38
CA VAL A 73 -6.09 11.66 -8.66
C VAL A 73 -6.31 11.41 -10.15
N PHE A 74 -5.43 10.63 -10.77
CA PHE A 74 -5.55 10.18 -12.16
C PHE A 74 -5.70 8.67 -12.21
N GLY A 75 -6.53 8.18 -13.13
CA GLY A 75 -6.69 6.76 -13.42
C GLY A 75 -6.10 6.37 -14.77
N GLU A 76 -5.42 5.23 -14.81
CA GLU A 76 -4.94 4.58 -16.04
C GLU A 76 -5.54 3.17 -16.12
N GLU A 77 -6.36 2.92 -17.14
CA GLU A 77 -6.89 1.58 -17.41
C GLU A 77 -5.78 0.59 -17.72
N CYS A 78 -5.94 -0.63 -17.22
CA CYS A 78 -4.99 -1.71 -17.40
C CYS A 78 -5.71 -3.06 -17.30
N ALA A 79 -4.97 -4.15 -17.57
CA ALA A 79 -5.46 -5.48 -17.28
C ALA A 79 -5.66 -5.68 -15.77
N GLY A 80 -6.71 -6.43 -15.41
CA GLY A 80 -6.91 -6.85 -14.03
C GLY A 80 -5.77 -7.73 -13.52
N MET A 81 -5.53 -7.70 -12.21
CA MET A 81 -4.56 -8.58 -11.54
C MET A 81 -5.24 -9.73 -10.80
N LEU A 82 -4.49 -10.76 -10.39
CA LEU A 82 -4.97 -11.82 -9.50
C LEU A 82 -6.22 -12.58 -9.98
N GLY A 83 -6.50 -12.59 -11.29
CA GLY A 83 -7.67 -13.24 -11.89
C GLY A 83 -8.92 -12.35 -12.02
N TYR A 84 -8.78 -11.04 -11.84
CA TYR A 84 -9.77 -10.04 -12.29
C TYR A 84 -9.54 -9.72 -13.78
N ASP A 85 -10.59 -9.35 -14.52
CA ASP A 85 -10.51 -9.07 -15.96
C ASP A 85 -10.04 -7.64 -16.24
N HIS A 86 -10.53 -6.69 -15.44
CA HIS A 86 -10.29 -5.26 -15.64
C HIS A 86 -9.57 -4.66 -14.44
N GLY A 87 -8.81 -3.59 -14.69
CA GLY A 87 -8.24 -2.81 -13.61
C GLY A 87 -7.97 -1.34 -13.99
N VAL A 88 -7.91 -0.50 -12.98
CA VAL A 88 -7.43 0.88 -13.09
C VAL A 88 -6.35 1.09 -12.04
N ARG A 89 -5.21 1.65 -12.45
CA ARG A 89 -4.17 2.13 -11.53
C ARG A 89 -4.37 3.61 -11.27
N TYR A 90 -4.23 4.01 -10.02
CA TYR A 90 -4.40 5.39 -9.59
C TYR A 90 -3.08 6.04 -9.21
N TYR A 91 -2.94 7.31 -9.58
CA TYR A 91 -1.75 8.10 -9.33
C TYR A 91 -2.09 9.50 -8.83
N ILE A 92 -1.18 10.09 -8.07
CA ILE A 92 -1.21 11.52 -7.73
C ILE A 92 0.04 12.20 -8.31
N PRO A 93 -0.05 13.48 -8.72
CA PRO A 93 1.10 14.23 -9.17
C PRO A 93 1.90 14.74 -7.96
N VAL A 94 3.20 14.43 -7.92
CA VAL A 94 4.14 15.02 -6.95
C VAL A 94 5.29 15.61 -7.75
N ASN A 95 5.44 16.94 -7.71
CA ASN A 95 6.45 17.68 -8.48
C ASN A 95 6.49 17.28 -9.97
N GLY A 96 5.31 17.11 -10.58
CA GLY A 96 5.17 16.71 -11.99
C GLY A 96 5.39 15.22 -12.27
N THR A 97 5.74 14.41 -11.27
CA THR A 97 5.93 12.96 -11.41
C THR A 97 4.68 12.22 -10.91
N PRO A 98 4.12 11.26 -11.68
CA PRO A 98 3.00 10.45 -11.22
C PRO A 98 3.47 9.41 -10.21
N ILE A 99 2.90 9.47 -9.00
CA ILE A 99 3.18 8.53 -7.90
C ILE A 99 2.00 7.59 -7.76
N PHE A 100 2.27 6.28 -7.82
CA PHE A 100 1.24 5.24 -7.69
C PHE A 100 0.69 5.17 -6.25
N ILE A 101 -0.62 5.24 -6.11
CA ILE A 101 -1.31 5.22 -4.79
C ILE A 101 -2.16 3.98 -4.57
N GLY A 102 -2.57 3.28 -5.62
CA GLY A 102 -3.43 2.12 -5.50
C GLY A 102 -4.05 1.70 -6.82
N ARG A 103 -4.91 0.68 -6.77
CA ARG A 103 -5.63 0.17 -7.93
C ARG A 103 -7.00 -0.36 -7.57
N CYS A 104 -7.91 -0.33 -8.53
CA CYS A 104 -9.18 -1.05 -8.48
C CYS A 104 -9.16 -2.14 -9.55
N ASP A 105 -9.51 -3.37 -9.19
CA ASP A 105 -9.63 -4.52 -10.09
C ASP A 105 -11.07 -5.07 -10.00
N TRP A 106 -11.68 -5.47 -11.11
CA TRP A 106 -13.04 -6.04 -11.10
C TRP A 106 -13.30 -7.02 -12.25
N GLY A 107 -14.42 -7.73 -12.16
CA GLY A 107 -14.78 -8.79 -13.11
C GLY A 107 -14.04 -10.10 -12.83
N GLY A 108 -14.06 -11.02 -13.79
CA GLY A 108 -13.47 -12.35 -13.67
C GLY A 108 -14.45 -13.36 -13.07
N ASP A 109 -14.69 -14.44 -13.83
CA ASP A 109 -15.55 -15.56 -13.40
C ASP A 109 -15.06 -16.18 -12.08
N PHE A 110 -13.74 -16.34 -11.95
CA PHE A 110 -13.10 -16.85 -10.73
C PHE A 110 -13.30 -15.94 -9.51
N LYS A 111 -13.59 -14.65 -9.73
CA LYS A 111 -13.88 -13.67 -8.68
C LYS A 111 -15.37 -13.46 -8.47
N LYS A 112 -16.22 -14.18 -9.22
CA LYS A 112 -17.69 -14.13 -9.10
C LYS A 112 -18.22 -12.69 -9.24
N GLY A 113 -17.66 -11.94 -10.18
CA GLY A 113 -18.05 -10.55 -10.46
C GLY A 113 -17.65 -9.54 -9.37
N ARG A 114 -16.84 -9.92 -8.37
CA ARG A 114 -16.38 -9.00 -7.32
C ARG A 114 -15.45 -7.91 -7.87
N ALA A 115 -15.30 -6.84 -7.10
CA ALA A 115 -14.26 -5.84 -7.25
C ALA A 115 -13.31 -5.85 -6.04
N ARG A 116 -12.18 -5.19 -6.21
CA ARG A 116 -11.10 -5.05 -5.22
C ARG A 116 -10.48 -3.67 -5.33
N LEU A 117 -10.55 -2.88 -4.26
CA LEU A 117 -9.71 -1.70 -4.08
C LEU A 117 -8.47 -2.10 -3.28
N ASP A 118 -7.29 -1.79 -3.80
CA ASP A 118 -5.98 -2.04 -3.18
C ASP A 118 -5.20 -0.74 -3.07
N LEU A 119 -5.11 -0.20 -1.86
CA LEU A 119 -4.43 1.05 -1.53
C LEU A 119 -3.01 0.75 -1.02
N SER A 120 -2.01 1.36 -1.64
CA SER A 120 -0.60 1.23 -1.25
C SER A 120 -0.30 2.04 0.02
N GLY A 121 0.85 1.82 0.65
CA GLY A 121 1.30 2.65 1.78
C GLY A 121 1.39 4.13 1.44
N THR A 122 1.82 4.46 0.21
CA THR A 122 1.77 5.85 -0.28
C THR A 122 0.34 6.36 -0.36
N GLY A 123 -0.61 5.58 -0.89
CA GLY A 123 -2.02 5.96 -0.88
C GLY A 123 -2.59 6.14 0.52
N CYS A 124 -2.32 5.21 1.44
CA CYS A 124 -2.76 5.27 2.83
C CYS A 124 -2.21 6.50 3.56
N SER A 125 -0.94 6.86 3.33
CA SER A 125 -0.31 8.06 3.91
C SER A 125 -0.95 9.39 3.48
N LYS A 126 -1.78 9.36 2.43
CA LYS A 126 -2.47 10.53 1.88
C LYS A 126 -3.95 10.59 2.27
N VAL A 127 -4.48 9.55 2.91
CA VAL A 127 -5.86 9.54 3.40
C VAL A 127 -5.97 10.54 4.55
N ALA A 128 -6.81 11.56 4.38
CA ALA A 128 -7.05 12.59 5.39
C ALA A 128 -8.06 12.15 6.46
N ASP A 129 -9.02 11.29 6.10
CA ASP A 129 -10.09 10.84 6.99
C ASP A 129 -10.37 9.33 6.85
N TRP A 130 -9.85 8.55 7.80
CA TRP A 130 -10.10 7.11 7.86
C TRP A 130 -11.54 6.75 8.27
N HIS A 131 -12.28 7.65 8.93
CA HIS A 131 -13.71 7.42 9.19
C HIS A 131 -14.53 7.45 7.91
N ALA A 132 -14.18 8.31 6.95
CA ALA A 132 -14.80 8.31 5.63
C ALA A 132 -14.52 7.01 4.86
N VAL A 133 -13.28 6.49 4.92
CA VAL A 133 -12.92 5.19 4.31
C VAL A 133 -13.74 4.06 4.93
N ARG A 134 -13.89 4.05 6.26
CA ARG A 134 -14.71 3.06 6.96
C ARG A 134 -16.18 3.14 6.53
N GLN A 135 -16.77 4.32 6.50
CA GLN A 135 -18.17 4.51 6.11
C GLN A 135 -18.42 4.04 4.67
N TRP A 136 -17.51 4.37 3.75
CA TRP A 136 -17.56 3.84 2.39
C TRP A 136 -17.49 2.31 2.38
N ALA A 137 -16.54 1.72 3.09
CA ALA A 137 -16.40 0.26 3.13
C ALA A 137 -17.65 -0.42 3.70
N GLU A 138 -18.28 0.16 4.71
CA GLU A 138 -19.53 -0.31 5.32
C GLU A 138 -20.75 -0.15 4.39
N SER A 139 -20.71 0.78 3.43
CA SER A 139 -21.81 0.99 2.48
C SER A 139 -21.76 0.06 1.26
N LEU A 140 -20.66 -0.66 1.04
CA LEU A 140 -20.51 -1.60 -0.07
C LEU A 140 -21.33 -2.89 0.16
N ILE A 141 -21.63 -3.62 -0.93
CA ILE A 141 -22.29 -4.92 -0.84
C ILE A 141 -21.25 -6.02 -0.57
N GLN A 142 -21.46 -6.78 0.51
CA GLN A 142 -20.56 -7.87 0.94
C GLN A 142 -19.07 -7.45 1.02
N PRO A 143 -18.75 -6.37 1.77
CA PRO A 143 -17.39 -5.90 1.90
C PRO A 143 -16.55 -6.88 2.73
N VAL A 144 -15.32 -7.10 2.30
CA VAL A 144 -14.33 -7.90 3.03
C VAL A 144 -13.00 -7.19 2.96
N ILE A 145 -12.46 -6.81 4.13
CA ILE A 145 -11.05 -6.41 4.25
C ILE A 145 -10.21 -7.67 4.11
N THR A 146 -9.53 -7.79 2.98
CA THR A 146 -8.68 -8.97 2.67
C THR A 146 -7.23 -8.75 3.05
N ARG A 147 -6.83 -7.49 3.30
CA ARG A 147 -5.54 -7.12 3.86
C ARG A 147 -5.63 -5.76 4.54
N VAL A 148 -4.98 -5.65 5.70
CA VAL A 148 -4.65 -4.40 6.34
C VAL A 148 -3.27 -4.54 6.95
N ASP A 149 -2.36 -3.64 6.60
CA ASP A 149 -1.04 -3.56 7.22
C ASP A 149 -1.04 -2.32 8.14
N LEU A 150 -0.64 -2.50 9.39
CA LEU A 150 -0.40 -1.42 10.35
C LEU A 150 1.10 -1.25 10.54
N ALA A 151 1.55 -0.01 10.67
CA ALA A 151 2.96 0.33 10.85
C ALA A 151 3.15 1.31 12.00
N VAL A 152 4.25 1.16 12.73
CA VAL A 152 4.72 2.11 13.73
C VAL A 152 6.16 2.46 13.34
N ASP A 153 6.45 3.74 13.16
CA ASP A 153 7.81 4.21 12.88
C ASP A 153 8.50 4.52 14.23
N CYS A 154 9.56 3.79 14.57
CA CYS A 154 10.35 4.00 15.79
C CYS A 154 11.54 4.93 15.48
N LEU A 155 11.26 6.20 15.18
CA LEU A 155 12.26 7.15 14.68
C LEU A 155 13.27 7.60 15.73
N GLN A 156 12.99 7.38 17.01
CA GLN A 156 13.90 7.75 18.11
C GLN A 156 14.64 6.52 18.67
N GLY A 157 14.60 5.39 17.96
CA GLY A 157 15.21 4.14 18.40
C GLY A 157 14.48 3.53 19.60
N GLU A 158 13.17 3.74 19.71
CA GLU A 158 12.34 3.19 20.79
C GLU A 158 12.41 1.67 20.86
N PHE A 159 12.51 1.04 19.68
CA PHE A 159 12.71 -0.39 19.52
C PHE A 159 13.62 -0.67 18.32
N SER A 160 14.63 -1.50 18.55
CA SER A 160 15.60 -1.95 17.56
C SER A 160 15.21 -3.32 16.96
N ILE A 161 15.93 -3.74 15.92
CA ILE A 161 15.76 -5.10 15.38
C ILE A 161 16.24 -6.16 16.39
N GLU A 162 17.24 -5.84 17.22
CA GLU A 162 17.72 -6.68 18.31
C GLU A 162 16.63 -6.94 19.35
N ASP A 163 15.84 -5.93 19.70
CA ASP A 163 14.70 -6.08 20.62
C ASP A 163 13.68 -7.08 20.06
N ALA A 164 13.35 -6.97 18.77
CA ALA A 164 12.44 -7.89 18.10
C ALA A 164 12.98 -9.34 18.06
N VAL A 165 14.29 -9.51 17.90
CA VAL A 165 14.96 -10.83 17.99
C VAL A 165 14.87 -11.39 19.40
N ALA A 166 15.14 -10.58 20.42
CA ALA A 166 15.06 -10.98 21.82
C ALA A 166 13.64 -11.42 22.19
N TRP A 167 12.61 -10.67 21.79
CA TRP A 167 11.20 -11.04 21.99
C TRP A 167 10.84 -12.36 21.30
N TYR A 168 11.36 -12.59 20.09
CA TYR A 168 11.13 -13.86 19.40
C TYR A 168 11.79 -15.04 20.13
N GLN A 169 13.04 -14.89 20.57
CA GLN A 169 13.74 -15.91 21.34
C GLN A 169 13.10 -16.18 22.71
N GLY A 170 12.55 -15.13 23.34
CA GLY A 170 11.78 -15.21 24.58
C GLY A 170 10.40 -15.86 24.41
N GLY A 171 9.92 -16.05 23.18
CA GLY A 171 8.62 -16.65 22.91
C GLY A 171 7.43 -15.67 23.00
N GLU A 172 7.69 -14.36 23.03
CA GLU A 172 6.68 -13.31 23.23
C GLU A 172 5.65 -13.22 22.08
N PHE A 173 5.96 -13.80 20.92
CA PHE A 173 5.03 -13.89 19.79
C PHE A 173 4.19 -15.18 19.77
N ASN A 174 4.27 -16.00 20.81
CA ASN A 174 3.42 -17.18 20.95
C ASN A 174 2.03 -16.77 21.46
N ALA A 175 0.98 -17.10 20.70
CA ALA A 175 -0.41 -16.84 21.07
C ALA A 175 -1.16 -18.13 21.47
N GLY A 176 -0.43 -19.11 22.02
CA GLY A 176 -0.87 -20.48 22.25
C GLY A 176 -0.40 -21.45 21.15
N GLY A 177 0.05 -22.64 21.56
CA GLY A 177 0.49 -23.69 20.63
C GLY A 177 1.94 -23.52 20.15
N ARG A 178 2.20 -23.82 18.88
CA ARG A 178 3.56 -23.82 18.31
C ARG A 178 4.04 -22.39 18.06
N ASN A 179 5.30 -22.10 18.38
CA ASN A 179 5.92 -20.82 18.04
C ASN A 179 5.79 -20.49 16.54
N PRO A 180 5.52 -19.22 16.20
CA PRO A 180 5.43 -18.80 14.81
C PRO A 180 6.76 -19.05 14.08
N ARG A 181 6.71 -19.33 12.78
CA ARG A 181 7.92 -19.37 11.96
C ARG A 181 8.49 -17.96 11.83
N HIS A 182 9.80 -17.84 11.68
CA HIS A 182 10.46 -16.57 11.36
C HIS A 182 11.27 -16.69 10.08
N SER A 183 11.65 -15.55 9.51
CA SER A 183 12.69 -15.44 8.49
C SER A 183 13.51 -14.17 8.71
N THR A 184 14.76 -14.19 8.25
CA THR A 184 15.74 -13.11 8.45
C THR A 184 16.28 -12.58 7.11
N PRO A 185 15.48 -11.91 6.27
CA PRO A 185 16.00 -11.21 5.10
C PRO A 185 16.98 -10.09 5.49
N GLY A 186 17.97 -9.81 4.65
CA GLY A 186 18.94 -8.73 4.85
C GLY A 186 20.28 -9.21 5.40
N ASP A 187 21.08 -8.28 5.91
CA ASP A 187 22.49 -8.48 6.22
C ASP A 187 22.72 -8.84 7.69
N TRP A 188 22.51 -10.10 8.03
CA TRP A 188 22.52 -10.58 9.43
C TRP A 188 23.90 -11.04 9.93
N LEU A 189 24.83 -11.35 9.04
CA LEU A 189 26.13 -11.90 9.41
C LEU A 189 27.18 -10.80 9.62
N ASN A 190 27.18 -9.76 8.79
CA ASN A 190 28.12 -8.64 8.85
C ASN A 190 27.39 -7.33 8.50
N PRO A 191 26.58 -6.77 9.41
CA PRO A 191 25.56 -5.78 9.09
C PRO A 191 26.13 -4.46 8.55
N HIS A 192 26.10 -4.32 7.22
CA HIS A 192 26.33 -3.07 6.49
C HIS A 192 25.06 -2.53 5.84
N TYR A 193 24.08 -3.40 5.60
CA TYR A 193 22.77 -3.08 5.03
C TYR A 193 21.63 -3.39 5.99
N GLY A 194 20.45 -2.84 5.73
CA GLY A 194 19.28 -3.02 6.60
C GLY A 194 18.87 -4.49 6.75
N ARG A 195 18.52 -4.86 7.98
CA ARG A 195 17.99 -6.18 8.35
C ARG A 195 16.48 -6.14 8.43
N THR A 196 15.87 -7.30 8.22
CA THR A 196 14.43 -7.51 8.40
C THR A 196 14.20 -8.82 9.13
N LEU A 197 13.41 -8.78 10.20
CA LEU A 197 12.88 -9.95 10.89
C LEU A 197 11.41 -10.07 10.54
N GLU A 198 11.05 -11.17 9.88
CA GLU A 198 9.66 -11.52 9.63
C GLU A 198 9.21 -12.61 10.60
N ILE A 199 8.03 -12.47 11.18
CA ILE A 199 7.46 -13.43 12.13
C ILE A 199 6.03 -13.78 11.68
N GLY A 200 5.74 -15.07 11.58
CA GLY A 200 4.49 -15.58 11.02
C GLY A 200 4.54 -15.70 9.50
N ARG A 201 3.36 -15.86 8.88
CA ARG A 201 3.22 -15.98 7.42
C ARG A 201 1.98 -15.26 6.97
N ARG A 202 2.08 -14.47 5.91
CA ARG A 202 0.93 -13.80 5.28
C ARG A 202 -0.19 -14.78 4.91
N THR A 203 0.16 -15.98 4.44
CA THR A 203 -0.81 -17.05 4.09
C THR A 203 -1.66 -17.51 5.28
N ASN A 204 -1.19 -17.29 6.51
CA ASN A 204 -1.87 -17.69 7.73
C ASN A 204 -2.68 -16.53 8.33
N GLY A 205 -2.83 -15.41 7.61
CA GLY A 205 -3.66 -14.28 8.00
C GLY A 205 -3.00 -13.26 8.95
N LYS A 206 -1.82 -13.55 9.51
CA LYS A 206 -1.08 -12.62 10.38
C LYS A 206 0.44 -12.76 10.23
N MET A 207 1.12 -11.62 10.13
CA MET A 207 2.57 -11.53 9.98
C MET A 207 3.06 -10.20 10.55
N LEU A 208 4.20 -10.23 11.23
CA LEU A 208 4.96 -9.04 11.65
C LEU A 208 6.21 -8.92 10.77
N ARG A 209 6.58 -7.69 10.44
CA ARG A 209 7.88 -7.35 9.83
C ARG A 209 8.51 -6.22 10.65
N ALA A 210 9.59 -6.51 11.35
CA ALA A 210 10.46 -5.51 11.97
C ALA A 210 11.66 -5.30 11.04
N TYR A 211 11.98 -4.05 10.69
CA TYR A 211 13.04 -3.78 9.72
C TYR A 211 13.68 -2.41 9.93
N GLU A 212 14.95 -2.30 9.58
CA GLU A 212 15.74 -1.07 9.70
C GLU A 212 15.53 -0.19 8.46
N LYS A 213 14.47 0.63 8.49
CA LYS A 213 14.03 1.44 7.33
C LYS A 213 15.11 2.41 6.84
N GLY A 214 15.85 3.10 7.73
CA GLY A 214 16.87 4.05 7.31
C GLY A 214 18.05 3.38 6.59
N ARG A 215 18.52 2.24 7.11
CA ARG A 215 19.54 1.41 6.45
C ARG A 215 19.06 0.85 5.11
N GLN A 216 17.78 0.51 4.99
CA GLN A 216 17.17 0.09 3.71
C GLN A 216 17.15 1.23 2.67
N LEU A 217 17.00 2.47 3.12
CA LEU A 217 17.01 3.67 2.27
C LEU A 217 18.42 4.20 1.99
N GLY A 218 19.46 3.52 2.49
CA GLY A 218 20.85 3.84 2.20
C GLY A 218 21.53 4.74 3.24
N ASP A 219 20.94 4.93 4.42
CA ASP A 219 21.60 5.56 5.57
C ASP A 219 22.19 4.49 6.50
N PRO A 220 23.51 4.21 6.43
CA PRO A 220 24.14 3.15 7.21
C PRO A 220 24.17 3.44 8.71
N ASP A 221 24.06 4.71 9.10
CA ASP A 221 24.15 5.18 10.48
C ASP A 221 22.76 5.35 11.12
N SER A 222 21.69 5.04 10.38
CA SER A 222 20.34 4.98 10.95
C SER A 222 20.33 4.03 12.16
N PRO A 223 19.71 4.47 13.29
CA PRO A 223 19.40 3.62 14.43
C PRO A 223 18.63 2.36 14.02
#